data_AF-A0A832CVA3-F1
#
_entry.id   AF-A0A832CVA3-F1
#
_cell.length_a   1.000
_cell.length_b   1.000
_cell.length_c   1.000
_cell.angle_alpha   90.00
_cell.angle_beta   90.00
_cell.angle_gamma   90.00
#
_symmetry.space_group_name_H-M   'P 1'
#
loop_
_entity.id
_entity.type
_entity.pdbx_description
1 polymer ?
#
loop_
_entity_poly.entity_id
_entity_poly.type
_entity_poly.pdbx_seq_one_letter_code
_entity_poly.pdbx_strand_id
1 'polypeptide(L)'
;MSLPKPMAESGADVFRVIASRRSRRRYSRSPITLAELSTILYYTVGVTGRAWWGGPKRVYPSAGALQPVEAYLSASKVEELEPGIYHYNPGGHYLEELKLGDYSRILEDIALGQEHLGEAPLNIILTIVYKRTASKYGLRAYRYAHLDAGFAGENIYITVEALNLATVAVGAFYDEELCKLLEIDCEEEIPVLIFPIGRRI
;
A
#
# COMPACT_ATOMS: atom_id res chain seq x y z
N MET A 1 -14.20 -1.10 -8.59
CA MET A 1 -13.70 -1.91 -9.73
C MET A 1 -13.06 -3.20 -9.23
N SER A 2 -13.53 -4.37 -9.65
CA SER A 2 -12.89 -5.65 -9.29
C SER A 2 -11.49 -5.76 -9.90
N LEU A 3 -10.54 -6.31 -9.14
CA LEU A 3 -9.18 -6.52 -9.62
C LEU A 3 -9.06 -7.91 -10.29
N PRO A 4 -8.19 -8.06 -11.32
CA PRO A 4 -7.84 -9.37 -11.85
C PRO A 4 -7.19 -10.21 -10.76
N LYS A 5 -7.19 -11.54 -10.92
CA LYS A 5 -6.50 -12.42 -9.95
C LYS A 5 -5.02 -12.02 -9.84
N PRO A 6 -4.46 -12.00 -8.62
CA PRO A 6 -3.04 -11.75 -8.44
C PRO A 6 -2.22 -12.86 -9.08
N MET A 7 -0.98 -12.54 -9.47
CA MET A 7 -0.05 -13.53 -9.98
C MET A 7 0.23 -14.58 -8.89
N ALA A 8 0.13 -15.86 -9.25
CA ALA A 8 0.44 -16.96 -8.32
C ALA A 8 1.95 -17.10 -8.09
N GLU A 9 2.76 -16.77 -9.09
CA GLU A 9 4.21 -16.86 -9.05
C GLU A 9 4.82 -15.64 -9.77
N SER A 10 5.93 -15.12 -9.24
CA SER A 10 6.73 -14.08 -9.89
C SER A 10 7.86 -14.65 -10.76
N GLY A 11 8.19 -15.94 -10.59
CA GLY A 11 9.40 -16.56 -11.16
C GLY A 11 10.71 -16.14 -10.49
N ALA A 12 10.66 -15.29 -9.45
CA ALA A 12 11.83 -14.84 -8.71
C ALA A 12 12.02 -15.64 -7.41
N ASP A 13 13.27 -16.03 -7.13
CA ASP A 13 13.62 -16.67 -5.85
C ASP A 13 13.53 -15.65 -4.69
N VAL A 14 12.89 -16.05 -3.59
CA VAL A 14 12.62 -15.15 -2.45
C VAL A 14 13.90 -14.66 -1.77
N PHE A 15 14.93 -15.51 -1.62
CA PHE A 15 16.18 -15.09 -0.99
C PHE A 15 16.97 -14.14 -1.86
N ARG A 16 16.93 -14.35 -3.18
CA ARG A 16 17.49 -13.41 -4.15
C ARG A 16 16.78 -12.06 -4.09
N VAL A 17 15.44 -12.06 -4.02
CA VAL A 17 14.64 -10.83 -3.90
C VAL A 17 14.99 -10.07 -2.62
N ILE A 18 15.03 -10.74 -1.47
CA ILE A 18 15.43 -10.14 -0.19
C ILE A 18 16.84 -9.54 -0.29
N ALA A 19 17.79 -10.25 -0.91
CA ALA A 19 19.17 -9.78 -1.06
C ALA A 19 19.29 -8.57 -2.02
N SER A 20 18.49 -8.52 -3.09
CA SER A 20 18.57 -7.48 -4.13
C SER A 20 17.70 -6.25 -3.87
N ARG A 21 16.71 -6.35 -2.97
CA ARG A 21 15.80 -5.26 -2.60
C ARG A 21 16.56 -4.02 -2.15
N ARG A 22 16.26 -2.87 -2.76
CA ARG A 22 16.79 -1.55 -2.40
C ARG A 22 15.69 -0.50 -2.48
N SER A 23 15.79 0.52 -1.65
CA SER A 23 15.04 1.76 -1.82
C SER A 23 15.51 2.48 -3.08
N ARG A 24 14.63 2.56 -4.07
CA ARG A 24 14.90 3.20 -5.36
C ARG A 24 13.92 4.36 -5.52
N ARG A 25 14.46 5.56 -5.73
CA ARG A 25 13.73 6.84 -5.86
C ARG A 25 13.70 7.37 -7.29
N ARG A 26 14.05 6.51 -8.25
CA ARG A 26 14.04 6.82 -9.67
C ARG A 26 13.40 5.66 -10.39
N TYR A 27 12.44 5.98 -11.24
CA TYR A 27 11.65 5.02 -11.99
C TYR A 27 11.19 5.69 -13.29
N SER A 28 10.84 4.88 -14.29
CA SER A 28 10.23 5.42 -15.50
C SER A 28 8.79 5.82 -15.24
N ARG A 29 8.27 6.75 -16.05
CA ARG A 29 6.85 7.12 -16.09
C ARG A 29 6.00 6.16 -16.93
N SER A 30 6.53 4.98 -17.25
CA SER A 30 5.80 3.93 -17.97
C SER A 30 4.68 3.38 -17.09
N PRO A 31 3.52 3.01 -17.65
CA PRO A 31 2.42 2.49 -16.88
C PRO A 31 2.75 1.22 -16.08
N ILE A 32 2.05 1.06 -14.95
CA ILE A 32 1.94 -0.20 -14.22
C ILE A 32 0.73 -0.95 -14.74
N THR A 33 0.84 -2.27 -14.95
CA THR A 33 -0.31 -3.06 -15.41
C THR A 33 -1.30 -3.28 -14.27
N LEU A 34 -2.58 -3.50 -14.61
CA LEU A 34 -3.59 -3.83 -13.60
C LEU A 34 -3.27 -5.14 -12.86
N ALA A 35 -2.61 -6.09 -13.53
CA ALA A 35 -2.18 -7.36 -12.93
C ALA A 35 -1.03 -7.16 -11.91
N GLU A 36 -0.07 -6.28 -12.20
CA GLU A 36 0.97 -5.90 -11.25
C GLU A 36 0.37 -5.18 -10.04
N LEU A 37 -0.52 -4.22 -10.26
CA LEU A 37 -1.22 -3.52 -9.17
C LEU A 37 -1.99 -4.50 -8.28
N SER A 38 -2.79 -5.39 -8.89
CA SER A 38 -3.53 -6.44 -8.18
C SER A 38 -2.60 -7.30 -7.33
N THR A 39 -1.49 -7.73 -7.91
CA THR A 39 -0.49 -8.58 -7.25
C THR A 39 0.13 -7.87 -6.05
N ILE A 40 0.52 -6.60 -6.20
CA ILE A 40 1.11 -5.80 -5.11
C ILE A 40 0.11 -5.65 -3.95
N LEU A 41 -1.13 -5.23 -4.23
CA LEU A 41 -2.15 -5.06 -3.20
C LEU A 41 -2.47 -6.37 -2.47
N TYR A 42 -2.61 -7.46 -3.22
CA TYR A 42 -2.91 -8.78 -2.66
C TYR A 42 -1.81 -9.25 -1.71
N TYR A 43 -0.55 -9.18 -2.12
CA TYR A 43 0.57 -9.60 -1.27
C TYR A 43 0.97 -8.56 -0.20
N THR A 44 0.33 -7.39 -0.17
CA THR A 44 0.50 -6.38 0.89
C THR A 44 -0.54 -6.51 2.00
N VAL A 45 -1.84 -6.45 1.68
CA VAL A 45 -2.94 -6.52 2.68
C VAL A 45 -4.06 -7.50 2.31
N GLY A 46 -3.91 -8.28 1.24
CA GLY A 46 -4.93 -9.23 0.76
C GLY A 46 -5.19 -10.41 1.71
N VAL A 47 -6.35 -11.05 1.53
CA VAL A 47 -6.77 -12.24 2.29
C VAL A 47 -6.26 -13.51 1.61
N THR A 48 -5.43 -14.27 2.33
CA THR A 48 -4.79 -15.52 1.88
C THR A 48 -5.46 -16.78 2.43
N GLY A 49 -6.46 -16.63 3.29
CA GLY A 49 -7.23 -17.77 3.79
C GLY A 49 -8.16 -17.40 4.93
N ARG A 50 -8.65 -18.44 5.61
CA ARG A 50 -9.57 -18.31 6.75
C ARG A 50 -8.95 -18.89 8.02
N ALA A 51 -9.14 -18.21 9.13
CA ALA A 51 -8.72 -18.65 10.45
C ALA A 51 -9.73 -19.63 11.05
N TRP A 52 -9.31 -20.37 12.09
CA TRP A 52 -10.15 -21.38 12.74
C TRP A 52 -11.39 -20.77 13.43
N TRP A 53 -11.32 -19.50 13.84
CA TRP A 53 -12.45 -18.73 14.38
C TRP A 53 -13.32 -18.07 13.28
N GLY A 54 -13.08 -18.39 12.01
CA GLY A 54 -13.88 -17.88 10.88
C GLY A 54 -13.48 -16.52 10.33
N GLY A 55 -12.52 -15.82 10.94
CA GLY A 55 -11.99 -14.53 10.45
C GLY A 55 -10.99 -14.67 9.28
N PRO A 56 -10.67 -13.57 8.57
CA PRO A 56 -9.71 -13.58 7.48
C PRO A 56 -8.27 -13.76 7.96
N LYS A 57 -7.44 -14.48 7.19
CA LYS A 57 -5.99 -14.44 7.30
C LYS A 57 -5.46 -13.49 6.24
N ARG A 58 -4.88 -12.36 6.65
CA ARG A 58 -4.11 -11.50 5.75
C ARG A 58 -2.69 -12.02 5.58
N VAL A 59 -2.03 -11.54 4.53
CA VAL A 59 -0.68 -11.94 4.12
C VAL A 59 0.42 -11.63 5.14
N TYR A 60 0.24 -10.61 5.99
CA TYR A 60 1.20 -10.21 7.03
C TYR A 60 0.76 -10.68 8.43
N PRO A 61 1.70 -10.96 9.35
CA PRO A 61 1.35 -11.27 10.74
C PRO A 61 0.80 -10.02 11.44
N SER A 62 -0.20 -10.18 12.30
CA SER A 62 -0.81 -9.04 13.00
C SER A 62 -1.07 -9.37 14.47
N ALA A 63 -0.83 -8.39 15.34
CA ALA A 63 -1.07 -8.54 16.78
C ALA A 63 -2.54 -8.93 17.06
N GLY A 64 -2.73 -10.13 17.61
CA GLY A 64 -4.07 -10.65 17.91
C GLY A 64 -4.96 -10.88 16.68
N ALA A 65 -4.37 -10.93 15.48
CA ALA A 65 -5.07 -11.01 14.20
C ALA A 65 -6.09 -9.87 13.97
N LEU A 66 -5.81 -8.67 14.49
CA LEU A 66 -6.71 -7.51 14.40
C LEU A 66 -6.58 -6.73 13.08
N GLN A 67 -5.48 -6.91 12.36
CA GLN A 67 -5.27 -6.49 10.97
C GLN A 67 -5.65 -5.03 10.72
N PRO A 68 -4.98 -4.05 11.37
CA PRO A 68 -5.39 -2.67 11.35
C PRO A 68 -4.97 -1.90 10.08
N VAL A 69 -4.07 -2.47 9.26
CA VAL A 69 -3.47 -1.78 8.11
C VAL A 69 -4.42 -1.79 6.92
N GLU A 70 -4.76 -0.62 6.40
CA GLU A 70 -5.48 -0.46 5.14
C GLU A 70 -4.55 0.09 4.05
N ALA A 71 -4.97 0.00 2.79
CA ALA A 71 -4.18 0.43 1.65
C ALA A 71 -5.01 1.33 0.73
N TYR A 72 -4.51 2.54 0.53
CA TYR A 72 -5.04 3.52 -0.41
C TYR A 72 -4.06 3.67 -1.57
N LEU A 73 -4.56 4.20 -2.68
CA LEU A 73 -3.77 4.40 -3.89
C LEU A 73 -4.00 5.80 -4.42
N SER A 74 -2.92 6.44 -4.85
CA SER A 74 -2.97 7.53 -5.84
C SER A 74 -2.45 6.96 -7.15
N ALA A 75 -3.37 6.64 -8.06
CA ALA A 75 -3.07 6.08 -9.38
C ALA A 75 -3.04 7.21 -10.40
N SER A 76 -1.94 7.35 -11.15
CA SER A 76 -1.80 8.35 -12.23
C SER A 76 -1.62 7.70 -13.60
N LYS A 77 -0.92 6.58 -13.66
CA LYS A 77 -0.68 5.79 -14.89
C LYS A 77 -0.71 4.29 -14.60
N VAL A 78 -1.90 3.78 -14.36
CA VAL A 78 -2.17 2.35 -14.27
C VAL A 78 -3.02 1.95 -15.48
N GLU A 79 -2.66 0.87 -16.16
CA GLU A 79 -3.42 0.38 -17.31
C GLU A 79 -4.85 0.00 -16.89
N GLU A 80 -5.83 0.37 -17.71
CA GLU A 80 -7.26 0.07 -17.51
C GLU A 80 -7.86 0.63 -16.21
N LEU A 81 -7.18 1.57 -15.55
CA LEU A 81 -7.65 2.28 -14.37
C LEU A 81 -7.56 3.78 -14.60
N GLU A 82 -8.67 4.49 -14.44
CA GLU A 82 -8.68 5.94 -14.51
C GLU A 82 -7.78 6.55 -13.43
N PRO A 83 -7.13 7.70 -13.69
CA PRO A 83 -6.38 8.40 -12.65
C PRO A 83 -7.30 8.79 -11.48
N GLY A 84 -6.86 8.55 -10.25
CA GLY A 84 -7.67 8.82 -9.07
C GLY A 84 -7.08 8.35 -7.74
N ILE A 85 -7.84 8.64 -6.68
CA ILE A 85 -7.64 8.11 -5.33
C ILE A 85 -8.60 6.94 -5.11
N TYR A 86 -8.04 5.82 -4.66
CA TYR A 86 -8.77 4.58 -4.43
C TYR A 86 -8.47 4.01 -3.04
N HIS A 87 -9.44 3.29 -2.48
CA HIS A 87 -9.24 2.42 -1.32
C HIS A 87 -9.32 0.96 -1.76
N TYR A 88 -8.39 0.12 -1.31
CA TYR A 88 -8.41 -1.31 -1.63
C TYR A 88 -9.20 -2.09 -0.60
N ASN A 89 -10.24 -2.79 -1.06
CA ASN A 89 -11.01 -3.72 -0.24
C ASN A 89 -10.41 -5.14 -0.32
N PRO A 90 -9.74 -5.64 0.73
CA PRO A 90 -9.08 -6.94 0.68
C PRO A 90 -10.06 -8.12 0.75
N GLY A 91 -11.28 -7.90 1.26
CA GLY A 91 -12.29 -8.96 1.41
C GLY A 91 -12.90 -9.37 0.09
N GLY A 92 -13.20 -8.40 -0.79
CA GLY A 92 -13.72 -8.65 -2.13
C GLY A 92 -12.67 -8.56 -3.24
N HIS A 93 -11.43 -8.17 -2.93
CA HIS A 93 -10.36 -7.92 -3.90
C HIS A 93 -10.77 -6.93 -5.01
N TYR A 94 -11.16 -5.73 -4.60
CA TYR A 94 -11.60 -4.66 -5.50
C TYR A 94 -11.15 -3.28 -5.00
N LEU A 95 -11.15 -2.32 -5.91
CA LEU A 95 -10.91 -0.90 -5.62
C LEU A 95 -12.23 -0.15 -5.43
N GLU A 96 -12.33 0.58 -4.34
CA GLU A 96 -13.35 1.59 -4.07
C GLU A 96 -12.80 2.93 -4.57
N GLU A 97 -13.50 3.56 -5.51
CA GLU A 97 -13.13 4.88 -6.02
C GLU A 97 -13.58 5.94 -5.01
N LEU A 98 -12.65 6.80 -4.61
CA LEU A 98 -12.95 7.94 -3.73
C LEU A 98 -13.02 9.23 -4.55
N LYS A 99 -12.01 9.45 -5.40
CA LYS A 99 -11.91 10.66 -6.24
C LYS A 99 -11.26 10.33 -7.57
N LEU A 100 -11.79 10.88 -8.65
CA LEU A 100 -11.12 10.87 -9.96
C LEU A 100 -10.24 12.11 -10.13
N GLY A 101 -9.21 11.97 -10.95
CA GLY A 101 -8.23 13.02 -11.29
C GLY A 101 -6.79 12.61 -11.02
N ASP A 102 -5.85 13.35 -11.60
CA ASP A 102 -4.42 13.17 -11.34
C ASP A 102 -4.01 13.98 -10.10
N TYR A 103 -3.72 13.27 -9.01
CA TYR A 103 -3.30 13.85 -7.73
C TYR A 103 -1.79 13.83 -7.51
N SER A 104 -0.99 13.50 -8.54
CA SER A 104 0.46 13.27 -8.38
C SER A 104 1.19 14.51 -7.81
N ARG A 105 0.89 15.71 -8.32
CA ARG A 105 1.48 16.96 -7.80
C ARG A 105 1.01 17.29 -6.39
N ILE A 106 -0.26 17.08 -6.09
CA ILE A 106 -0.81 17.31 -4.75
C ILE A 106 -0.11 16.38 -3.76
N LEU A 107 0.07 15.10 -4.10
CA LEU A 107 0.76 14.15 -3.24
C LEU A 107 2.24 14.50 -3.04
N GLU A 108 2.92 15.01 -4.07
CA GLU A 108 4.29 15.53 -3.98
C GLU A 108 4.39 16.70 -2.97
N ASP A 109 3.46 17.67 -3.06
CA ASP A 109 3.40 18.82 -2.16
C ASP A 109 3.16 18.36 -0.70
N ILE A 110 2.17 17.48 -0.48
CA ILE A 110 1.87 16.87 0.82
C ILE A 110 3.10 16.15 1.38
N ALA A 111 3.89 15.50 0.52
CA ALA A 111 5.11 14.77 0.88
C ALA A 111 6.36 15.66 0.92
N LEU A 112 6.21 16.96 1.23
CA LEU A 112 7.31 17.90 1.43
C LEU A 112 8.17 18.13 0.17
N GLY A 113 7.53 18.16 -1.01
CA GLY A 113 8.21 18.40 -2.29
C GLY A 113 9.11 17.24 -2.75
N GLN A 114 8.80 16.02 -2.30
CA GLN A 114 9.53 14.83 -2.73
C GLN A 114 9.10 14.42 -4.15
N GLU A 115 9.74 15.03 -5.15
CA GLU A 115 9.44 14.87 -6.60
C GLU A 115 9.19 13.42 -7.04
N HIS A 116 9.95 12.49 -6.48
CA HIS A 116 9.84 11.07 -6.82
C HIS A 116 8.45 10.48 -6.51
N LEU A 117 7.62 11.07 -5.64
CA LEU A 117 6.21 10.63 -5.49
C LEU A 117 5.33 11.14 -6.64
N GLY A 118 5.53 12.38 -7.07
CA GLY A 118 4.79 13.00 -8.18
C GLY A 118 5.14 12.42 -9.55
N GLU A 119 6.33 11.84 -9.69
CA GLU A 119 6.73 11.14 -10.92
C GLU A 119 6.25 9.68 -11.00
N ALA A 120 5.88 9.08 -9.87
CA ALA A 120 5.49 7.69 -9.82
C ALA A 120 4.15 7.45 -10.53
N PRO A 121 4.04 6.43 -11.40
CA PRO A 121 2.77 6.06 -12.03
C PRO A 121 1.72 5.56 -11.02
N LEU A 122 2.18 5.11 -9.85
CA LEU A 122 1.36 4.59 -8.76
C LEU A 122 2.00 4.95 -7.42
N ASN A 123 1.20 5.41 -6.45
CA ASN A 123 1.60 5.51 -5.06
C ASN A 123 0.65 4.66 -4.21
N ILE A 124 1.18 3.79 -3.35
CA ILE A 124 0.40 3.09 -2.32
C ILE A 124 0.61 3.79 -0.98
N ILE A 125 -0.48 4.16 -0.32
CA ILE A 125 -0.47 4.77 1.01
C ILE A 125 -1.00 3.75 2.02
N LEU A 126 -0.18 3.41 3.00
CA LEU A 126 -0.59 2.59 4.13
C LEU A 126 -1.09 3.48 5.26
N THR A 127 -2.22 3.08 5.82
CA THR A 127 -2.86 3.71 6.98
C THR A 127 -3.11 2.67 8.06
N ILE A 128 -3.46 3.12 9.26
CA ILE A 128 -3.76 2.28 10.41
C ILE A 128 -5.09 2.71 11.00
N VAL A 129 -6.10 1.84 10.96
CA VAL A 129 -7.34 2.02 11.74
C VAL A 129 -7.05 1.67 13.20
N TYR A 130 -6.62 2.68 13.98
CA TYR A 130 -6.01 2.49 15.29
C TYR A 130 -6.91 1.74 16.28
N LYS A 131 -8.20 2.05 16.23
CA LYS A 131 -9.23 1.49 17.10
C LYS A 131 -9.34 -0.03 17.02
N ARG A 132 -9.06 -0.63 15.86
CA ARG A 132 -9.07 -2.11 15.69
C ARG A 132 -8.12 -2.76 16.68
N THR A 133 -6.89 -2.24 16.81
CA THR A 133 -5.87 -2.77 17.72
C THR A 133 -6.04 -2.26 19.15
N ALA A 134 -6.44 -1.00 19.32
CA ALA A 134 -6.63 -0.37 20.63
C ALA A 134 -7.75 -1.03 21.45
N SER A 135 -8.80 -1.53 20.79
CA SER A 135 -9.92 -2.24 21.43
C SER A 135 -9.48 -3.40 22.33
N LYS A 136 -8.34 -4.04 22.02
CA LYS A 136 -7.79 -5.17 22.77
C LYS A 136 -6.55 -4.81 23.60
N TYR A 137 -5.70 -3.93 23.09
CA TYR A 137 -4.35 -3.71 23.65
C TYR A 137 -4.15 -2.34 24.30
N GLY A 138 -5.16 -1.46 24.32
CA GLY A 138 -5.07 -0.13 24.91
C GLY A 138 -3.88 0.66 24.37
N LEU A 139 -3.13 1.34 25.26
CA LEU A 139 -1.98 2.17 24.88
C LEU A 139 -0.86 1.40 24.14
N ARG A 140 -0.76 0.08 24.32
CA ARG A 140 0.27 -0.72 23.62
C ARG A 140 -0.06 -0.91 22.13
N ALA A 141 -1.31 -0.68 21.74
CA ALA A 141 -1.76 -0.79 20.36
C ALA A 141 -0.95 0.09 19.40
N TYR A 142 -0.47 1.26 19.84
CA TYR A 142 0.36 2.13 19.01
C TYR A 142 1.59 1.41 18.46
N ARG A 143 2.29 0.66 19.32
CA ARG A 143 3.49 -0.10 18.92
C ARG A 143 3.12 -1.25 17.98
N TYR A 144 2.06 -1.99 18.31
CA TYR A 144 1.65 -3.14 17.51
C TYR A 144 1.14 -2.75 16.13
N ALA A 145 0.34 -1.70 16.05
CA ALA A 145 -0.20 -1.26 14.77
C ALA A 145 0.91 -0.75 13.84
N HIS A 146 1.93 -0.07 14.36
CA HIS A 146 3.09 0.34 13.56
C HIS A 146 3.97 -0.85 13.14
N LEU A 147 4.11 -1.89 13.97
CA LEU A 147 4.77 -3.13 13.56
C LEU A 147 4.00 -3.82 12.42
N ASP A 148 2.67 -3.88 12.52
CA ASP A 148 1.80 -4.42 11.48
C ASP A 148 1.98 -3.66 10.16
N ALA A 149 2.03 -2.32 10.19
CA ALA A 149 2.33 -1.50 9.02
C ALA A 149 3.74 -1.74 8.45
N GLY A 150 4.74 -1.98 9.32
CA GLY A 150 6.08 -2.36 8.91
C GLY A 150 6.12 -3.71 8.18
N PHE A 151 5.36 -4.71 8.65
CA PHE A 151 5.25 -6.00 7.97
C PHE A 151 4.59 -5.86 6.59
N ALA A 152 3.50 -5.09 6.50
CA ALA A 152 2.87 -4.79 5.21
C ALA A 152 3.82 -4.01 4.28
N GLY A 153 4.57 -3.04 4.82
CA GLY A 153 5.54 -2.25 4.05
C GLY A 153 6.69 -3.08 3.47
N GLU A 154 7.24 -4.04 4.23
CA GLU A 154 8.26 -4.95 3.69
C GLU A 154 7.66 -5.88 2.63
N ASN A 155 6.40 -6.30 2.75
CA ASN A 155 5.74 -7.05 1.69
C ASN A 155 5.66 -6.24 0.39
N ILE A 156 5.34 -4.93 0.43
CA ILE A 156 5.40 -4.07 -0.76
C ILE A 156 6.78 -4.15 -1.39
N TYR A 157 7.84 -3.96 -0.59
CA TYR A 157 9.21 -4.00 -1.09
C TYR A 157 9.56 -5.33 -1.78
N ILE A 158 9.22 -6.45 -1.16
CA ILE A 158 9.54 -7.79 -1.69
C ILE A 158 8.72 -8.08 -2.94
N THR A 159 7.42 -7.76 -2.96
CA THR A 159 6.56 -7.97 -4.12
C THR A 159 6.98 -7.07 -5.30
N VAL A 160 7.25 -5.79 -5.05
CA VAL A 160 7.75 -4.85 -6.07
C VAL A 160 9.10 -5.31 -6.63
N GLU A 161 10.03 -5.74 -5.77
CA GLU A 161 11.33 -6.25 -6.22
C GLU A 161 11.19 -7.53 -7.06
N ALA A 162 10.30 -8.44 -6.66
CA ALA A 162 10.01 -9.67 -7.41
C ALA A 162 9.37 -9.40 -8.79
N LEU A 163 8.60 -8.32 -8.92
CA LEU A 163 8.03 -7.84 -10.20
C LEU A 163 9.02 -6.98 -11.01
N ASN A 164 10.28 -6.88 -10.59
CA ASN A 164 11.31 -6.03 -11.21
C ASN A 164 10.91 -4.53 -11.28
N LEU A 165 10.12 -4.08 -10.32
CA LEU A 165 9.74 -2.69 -10.13
C LEU A 165 10.69 -2.00 -9.14
N ALA A 166 10.42 -0.74 -8.85
CA ALA A 166 11.16 0.10 -7.92
C ALA A 166 10.21 0.79 -6.95
N THR A 167 10.61 0.90 -5.68
CA THR A 167 9.88 1.63 -4.65
C THR A 167 10.80 2.12 -3.53
N VAL A 168 10.28 3.00 -2.69
CA VAL A 168 10.89 3.44 -1.44
C VAL A 168 9.77 3.71 -0.42
N ALA A 169 9.99 3.40 0.85
CA ALA A 169 9.12 3.83 1.94
C ALA A 169 9.36 5.32 2.26
N VAL A 170 8.29 6.08 2.35
CA VAL A 170 8.29 7.51 2.66
C VAL A 170 7.39 7.75 3.87
N GLY A 171 7.97 8.22 4.97
CA GLY A 171 7.24 8.56 6.19
C GLY A 171 7.20 10.06 6.51
N ALA A 172 7.59 10.91 5.54
CA ALA A 172 7.62 12.36 5.71
C ALA A 172 6.56 12.98 4.80
N PHE A 173 5.49 13.48 5.41
CA PHE A 173 4.34 14.13 4.78
C PHE A 173 3.54 14.92 5.84
N TYR A 174 2.60 15.76 5.41
CA TYR A 174 1.63 16.40 6.31
C TYR A 174 0.41 15.49 6.53
N ASP A 175 0.27 14.93 7.74
CA ASP A 175 -0.80 13.97 8.08
C ASP A 175 -2.20 14.51 7.78
N GLU A 176 -2.53 15.73 8.22
CA GLU A 176 -3.86 16.33 8.02
C GLU A 176 -4.21 16.49 6.54
N GLU A 177 -3.25 16.91 5.71
CA GLU A 177 -3.46 17.06 4.28
C GLU A 177 -3.64 15.70 3.58
N LEU A 178 -2.87 14.70 4.01
CA LEU A 178 -2.99 13.34 3.49
C LEU A 178 -4.34 12.72 3.90
N CYS A 179 -4.78 12.87 5.14
CA CYS A 179 -6.11 12.43 5.58
C CYS A 179 -7.23 13.09 4.76
N LYS A 180 -7.13 14.39 4.51
CA LYS A 180 -8.08 15.12 3.66
C LYS A 180 -8.09 14.62 2.21
N LEU A 181 -6.92 14.29 1.67
CA LEU A 181 -6.83 13.69 0.33
C LEU A 181 -7.54 12.34 0.28
N LEU A 182 -7.31 11.49 1.28
CA LEU A 182 -7.85 10.14 1.42
C LEU A 182 -9.32 10.08 1.93
N GLU A 183 -9.90 11.20 2.32
CA GLU A 183 -11.26 11.29 2.91
C GLU A 183 -11.42 10.48 4.20
N ILE A 184 -10.38 10.46 5.03
CA ILE A 184 -10.37 9.76 6.33
C ILE A 184 -10.25 10.74 7.50
N ASP A 185 -10.69 10.29 8.68
CA ASP A 185 -10.49 10.97 9.95
C ASP A 185 -9.13 10.57 10.55
N CYS A 186 -8.22 11.54 10.64
CA CYS A 186 -6.86 11.38 11.15
C CYS A 186 -6.79 10.91 12.62
N GLU A 187 -7.86 11.10 13.40
CA GLU A 187 -7.90 10.60 14.79
C GLU A 187 -8.22 9.09 14.87
N GLU A 188 -9.00 8.58 13.92
CA GLU A 188 -9.43 7.17 13.89
C GLU A 188 -8.53 6.32 12.97
N GLU A 189 -7.99 6.92 11.91
CA GLU A 189 -7.16 6.28 10.90
C GLU A 189 -5.92 7.10 10.56
N ILE A 190 -4.75 6.54 10.91
CA ILE A 190 -3.47 7.25 10.88
C ILE A 190 -2.70 6.87 9.61
N PRO A 191 -2.37 7.81 8.70
CA PRO A 191 -1.44 7.53 7.61
C PRO A 191 -0.03 7.28 8.15
N VAL A 192 0.68 6.30 7.59
CA VAL A 192 1.99 5.90 8.15
C VAL A 192 3.11 5.87 7.12
N LEU A 193 2.86 5.36 5.92
CA LEU A 193 3.89 5.23 4.88
C LEU A 193 3.29 5.40 3.50
N ILE A 194 4.01 6.10 2.63
CA ILE A 194 3.74 6.16 1.19
C ILE A 194 4.83 5.38 0.46
N PHE A 195 4.42 4.60 -0.54
CA PHE A 195 5.26 3.81 -1.41
C PHE A 195 4.99 4.22 -2.87
N PRO A 196 5.77 5.16 -3.44
CA PRO A 196 5.80 5.34 -4.88
C PRO A 196 6.32 4.08 -5.56
N ILE A 197 5.68 3.68 -6.65
CA ILE A 197 5.98 2.46 -7.40
C ILE A 197 6.10 2.82 -8.88
N GLY A 198 7.18 2.40 -9.51
CA GLY A 198 7.39 2.57 -10.95
C GLY A 198 8.34 1.53 -11.54
N ARG A 199 8.50 1.54 -12.87
CA ARG A 199 9.43 0.62 -13.55
C ARG A 199 10.87 1.00 -13.25
N ARG A 200 11.72 0.00 -13.04
CA ARG A 200 13.15 0.18 -12.81
C ARG A 200 13.85 0.79 -14.02
N ILE A 201 14.73 1.76 -13.79
CA ILE A 201 15.64 2.36 -14.77
C ILE A 201 17.09 2.24 -14.32
#